data_AF-A0A1I4M4R2-F1
#
_entry.id   AF-A0A1I4M4R2-F1
#
_cell.length_a   1.000
_cell.length_b   1.000
_cell.length_c   1.000
_cell.angle_alpha   90.00
_cell.angle_beta   90.00
_cell.angle_gamma   90.00
#
_symmetry.space_group_name_H-M   'P 1'
#
loop_
_entity.id
_entity.type
_entity.pdbx_description
1 polymer ?
#
loop_
_entity_poly.entity_id
_entity_poly.type
_entity_poly.pdbx_seq_one_letter_code
_entity_poly.pdbx_strand_id
1 'polypeptide(L)'
;MNKRLGALLLSLILMLALGGTVFAANPASSEQWNVFVGKEQGQVSLDSMFPKVIYIHEGDKVKFTNGAKATPHTVTFLAGAAPLNSEDPVNLAPSTASGSKWDGKSLINSGMLTPTQDYSITFTTSGAFPYYCIVHPLMTGTVVVLPVGASIPSLIQQTAGAKSDEEDLMAQANALNHVNMDAHYMKNTDGSMMYMVDAGMGSRGFSTNAMMPESIYINEGDSIQWLNDNQYEPHFVTFNKPDDLNFFTPQGSFNDKFMVPSGGAKFDGTGFFNSGIMLAQKSYSLTFTQAGTYVYECYLHSGSKMVGTVVVAPKGDVKLEVNGKPITAASAKLYKNHVYAAIIPLVEAIGGTVEWNNELGAVVINFGGTHDLPAKLQPAPGVKLVINGQQFMSVLEPQMIDGHGYVALEDIVSLLGGSYSWNAATQLFAATVK
;
A
#
# COMPACT_ATOMS: atom_id res chain seq x y z
N MET A 1 -32.63 -15.14 -66.30
CA MET A 1 -31.48 -15.79 -66.96
C MET A 1 -30.77 -14.75 -67.84
N ASN A 2 -29.63 -14.26 -67.34
CA ASN A 2 -28.53 -13.47 -67.94
C ASN A 2 -28.74 -12.13 -68.68
N LYS A 3 -27.78 -11.24 -68.37
CA LYS A 3 -27.32 -9.99 -69.03
C LYS A 3 -28.14 -8.75 -68.61
N ARG A 4 -27.53 -7.64 -68.17
CA ARG A 4 -26.48 -6.89 -68.86
C ARG A 4 -25.55 -6.11 -67.92
N LEU A 5 -24.27 -6.20 -68.25
CA LEU A 5 -23.16 -5.37 -67.82
C LEU A 5 -23.03 -4.18 -68.80
N GLY A 6 -22.61 -3.02 -68.30
CA GLY A 6 -21.77 -2.07 -69.05
C GLY A 6 -22.45 -0.80 -69.58
N ALA A 7 -21.94 0.36 -69.15
CA ALA A 7 -21.43 1.41 -70.05
C ALA A 7 -20.84 2.59 -69.22
N LEU A 8 -19.52 2.87 -69.30
CA LEU A 8 -18.85 3.89 -70.15
C LEU A 8 -18.70 5.24 -69.39
N LEU A 9 -17.62 6.05 -69.44
CA LEU A 9 -16.40 6.13 -70.28
C LEU A 9 -15.46 7.22 -69.72
N LEU A 10 -14.17 7.12 -70.12
CA LEU A 10 -13.15 8.19 -70.33
C LEU A 10 -12.60 8.89 -69.07
N SER A 11 -11.31 9.22 -68.93
CA SER A 11 -10.22 9.54 -69.88
C SER A 11 -8.97 9.73 -69.00
N LEU A 12 -7.79 9.14 -69.22
CA LEU A 12 -6.73 9.42 -70.21
C LEU A 12 -5.42 9.58 -69.41
N ILE A 13 -4.36 8.96 -69.94
CA ILE A 13 -3.05 8.77 -69.34
C ILE A 13 -2.10 9.94 -69.70
N LEU A 14 -1.22 10.27 -68.74
CA LEU A 14 0.12 10.90 -68.86
C LEU A 14 0.27 12.42 -68.97
N MET A 15 0.79 13.03 -67.90
CA MET A 15 2.01 13.85 -67.96
C MET A 15 2.82 13.66 -66.68
N LEU A 16 3.97 12.99 -66.82
CA LEU A 16 5.12 13.18 -65.94
C LEU A 16 5.64 14.61 -66.17
N ALA A 17 5.62 15.45 -65.14
CA ALA A 17 6.45 16.62 -65.05
C ALA A 17 6.94 16.75 -63.60
N LEU A 18 8.23 16.94 -63.46
CA LEU A 18 8.97 16.97 -62.21
C LEU A 18 8.40 18.03 -61.26
N GLY A 19 7.92 17.57 -60.12
CA GLY A 19 7.62 18.39 -58.96
C GLY A 19 8.15 17.66 -57.73
N GLY A 20 9.46 17.46 -57.66
CA GLY A 20 10.09 17.09 -56.41
C GLY A 20 9.89 18.27 -55.45
N THR A 21 8.82 18.23 -54.66
CA THR A 21 8.76 19.04 -53.45
C THR A 21 9.81 18.46 -52.53
N VAL A 22 11.03 18.99 -52.66
CA VAL A 22 11.97 19.04 -51.55
C VAL A 22 11.22 19.81 -50.48
N PHE A 23 10.55 19.10 -49.58
CA PHE A 23 10.33 19.65 -48.25
C PHE A 23 11.74 19.96 -47.78
N ALA A 24 12.12 21.24 -47.81
CA ALA A 24 13.26 21.70 -47.06
C ALA A 24 13.00 21.17 -45.65
N ALA A 25 13.82 20.21 -45.21
CA ALA A 25 13.80 19.78 -43.83
C ALA A 25 14.00 21.07 -43.04
N ASN A 26 12.94 21.50 -42.35
CA ASN A 26 13.09 22.52 -41.32
C ASN A 26 14.28 22.05 -40.48
N PRO A 27 15.31 22.88 -40.24
CA PRO A 27 16.36 22.47 -39.33
C PRO A 27 15.64 22.11 -38.03
N ALA A 28 15.62 20.81 -37.70
CA ALA A 28 14.88 20.31 -36.56
C ALA A 28 15.43 21.08 -35.36
N SER A 29 14.62 21.98 -34.82
CA SER A 29 14.96 22.68 -33.59
C SER A 29 15.12 21.59 -32.52
N SER A 30 16.23 21.62 -31.80
CA SER A 30 16.51 20.72 -30.66
C SER A 30 15.23 20.54 -29.83
N GLU A 31 14.71 19.31 -29.81
CA GLU A 31 13.48 18.97 -29.10
C GLU A 31 13.82 18.66 -27.64
N GLN A 32 12.91 19.02 -26.72
CA GLN A 32 13.02 18.64 -25.33
C GLN A 32 12.10 17.45 -25.04
N TRP A 33 12.71 16.37 -24.59
CA TRP A 33 12.06 15.13 -24.22
C TRP A 33 12.00 15.00 -22.70
N ASN A 34 10.89 14.47 -22.16
CA ASN A 34 10.72 14.34 -20.71
C ASN A 34 10.73 12.88 -20.30
N VAL A 35 11.41 12.60 -19.19
CA VAL A 35 11.42 11.29 -18.51
C VAL A 35 11.07 11.53 -17.05
N PHE A 36 10.12 10.79 -16.49
CA PHE A 36 9.96 10.73 -15.05
C PHE A 36 10.82 9.62 -14.45
N VAL A 37 11.60 9.95 -13.43
CA VAL A 37 12.39 9.03 -12.62
C VAL A 37 11.58 8.75 -11.36
N GLY A 38 10.88 7.62 -11.34
CA GLY A 38 9.94 7.28 -10.29
C GLY A 38 8.62 8.06 -10.36
N LYS A 39 7.57 7.46 -9.81
CA LYS A 39 6.26 8.08 -9.52
C LYS A 39 5.69 7.48 -8.24
N GLU A 40 4.67 8.10 -7.65
CA GLU A 40 4.07 7.59 -6.42
C GLU A 40 2.56 7.87 -6.36
N GLN A 41 1.78 6.84 -6.05
CA GLN A 41 0.33 6.92 -5.87
C GLN A 41 -0.12 6.15 -4.62
N GLY A 42 -0.53 6.89 -3.59
CA GLY A 42 -0.92 6.30 -2.31
C GLY A 42 0.29 5.65 -1.64
N GLN A 43 0.18 4.37 -1.31
CA GLN A 43 1.28 3.56 -0.76
C GLN A 43 2.16 2.91 -1.83
N VAL A 44 1.83 3.07 -3.12
CA VAL A 44 2.58 2.45 -4.22
C VAL A 44 3.62 3.43 -4.76
N SER A 45 4.89 3.06 -4.61
CA SER A 45 6.01 3.66 -5.34
C SER A 45 6.18 2.93 -6.67
N LEU A 46 6.19 3.67 -7.77
CA LEU A 46 6.50 3.14 -9.10
C LEU A 46 7.98 3.37 -9.38
N ASP A 47 8.80 2.43 -8.93
CA ASP A 47 10.25 2.46 -9.09
C ASP A 47 10.63 2.03 -10.51
N SER A 48 10.31 2.91 -11.47
CA SER A 48 10.62 2.76 -12.88
C SER A 48 10.95 4.09 -13.54
N MET A 49 11.45 4.04 -14.77
CA MET A 49 11.59 5.20 -15.65
C MET A 49 10.36 5.28 -16.56
N PHE A 50 9.85 6.48 -16.78
CA PHE A 50 8.68 6.72 -17.64
C PHE A 50 9.00 7.75 -18.72
N PRO A 51 9.19 7.32 -19.98
CA PRO A 51 9.23 5.93 -20.44
C PRO A 51 10.52 5.18 -20.01
N LYS A 52 10.49 3.85 -20.04
CA LYS A 52 11.70 3.01 -19.83
C LYS A 52 12.73 3.18 -20.94
N VAL A 53 12.27 3.33 -22.17
CA VAL A 53 13.12 3.61 -23.34
C VAL A 53 12.59 4.87 -24.01
N ILE A 54 13.48 5.83 -24.24
CA ILE A 54 13.15 7.04 -24.97
C ILE A 54 14.03 7.16 -26.22
N TYR A 55 13.42 7.51 -27.35
CA TYR A 55 14.09 7.69 -28.63
C TYR A 55 14.16 9.18 -28.95
N ILE A 56 15.37 9.67 -29.23
CA ILE A 56 15.65 11.09 -29.50
C ILE A 56 16.64 11.23 -30.66
N HIS A 57 16.84 12.45 -31.14
CA HIS A 57 17.89 12.76 -32.11
C HIS A 57 19.16 13.31 -31.45
N GLU A 58 20.28 13.23 -32.17
CA GLU A 58 21.50 13.97 -31.80
C GLU A 58 21.22 15.48 -31.67
N GLY A 59 21.65 16.07 -30.57
CA GLY A 59 21.43 17.47 -30.23
C GLY A 59 20.18 17.72 -29.40
N ASP A 60 19.32 16.72 -29.19
CA ASP A 60 18.14 16.85 -28.33
C ASP A 60 18.50 16.88 -26.85
N LYS A 61 17.59 17.45 -26.06
CA LYS A 61 17.69 17.51 -24.61
C LYS A 61 16.70 16.55 -23.98
N VAL A 62 17.17 15.73 -23.03
CA VAL A 62 16.29 14.97 -22.12
C VAL A 62 16.25 15.68 -20.78
N LYS A 63 15.04 15.95 -20.30
CA LYS A 63 14.73 16.43 -18.96
C LYS A 63 14.20 15.27 -18.13
N PHE A 64 14.93 14.89 -17.11
CA PHE A 64 14.56 13.92 -16.10
C PHE A 64 13.93 14.65 -14.91
N THR A 65 12.74 14.23 -14.50
CA THR A 65 12.01 14.83 -13.36
C THR A 65 11.71 13.74 -12.35
N ASN A 66 12.04 13.96 -11.07
CA ASN A 66 11.55 13.06 -10.02
C ASN A 66 10.03 13.24 -9.88
N GLY A 67 9.28 12.22 -10.30
CA GLY A 67 7.81 12.21 -10.27
C GLY A 67 7.21 11.61 -9.01
N ALA A 68 8.02 11.06 -8.10
CA ALA A 68 7.57 10.56 -6.80
C ALA A 68 7.27 11.71 -5.84
N LYS A 69 6.49 11.43 -4.78
CA LYS A 69 6.01 12.44 -3.84
C LYS A 69 6.87 12.52 -2.58
N ALA A 70 7.42 11.39 -2.14
CA ALA A 70 8.30 11.30 -0.99
C ALA A 70 9.66 10.69 -1.36
N THR A 71 9.67 9.76 -2.31
CA THR A 71 10.87 8.97 -2.64
C THR A 71 11.88 9.76 -3.48
N PRO A 72 13.15 9.87 -3.07
CA PRO A 72 14.19 10.49 -3.87
C PRO A 72 14.73 9.52 -4.94
N HIS A 73 15.20 10.05 -6.06
CA HIS A 73 15.76 9.27 -7.15
C HIS A 73 17.04 9.89 -7.71
N THR A 74 17.76 9.15 -8.55
CA THR A 74 18.93 9.65 -9.29
C THR A 74 18.85 9.21 -10.75
N VAL A 75 19.61 9.89 -11.59
CA VAL A 75 19.83 9.52 -12.99
C VAL A 75 21.32 9.33 -13.18
N THR A 76 21.74 8.07 -13.30
CA THR A 76 23.15 7.71 -13.43
C THR A 76 23.43 6.95 -14.71
N PHE A 77 24.26 7.52 -15.57
CA PHE A 77 24.89 6.87 -16.71
C PHE A 77 26.32 6.46 -16.34
N LEU A 78 26.62 5.15 -16.34
CA LEU A 78 27.95 4.67 -15.95
C LEU A 78 29.02 4.86 -17.02
N ALA A 79 28.65 4.82 -18.30
CA ALA A 79 29.59 4.84 -19.42
C ALA A 79 30.78 3.85 -19.26
N GLY A 80 30.50 2.64 -18.75
CA GLY A 80 31.51 1.60 -18.51
C GLY A 80 32.25 1.69 -17.16
N ALA A 81 31.97 2.71 -16.34
CA ALA A 81 32.47 2.78 -14.97
C ALA A 81 31.80 1.75 -14.04
N ALA A 82 32.39 1.55 -12.86
CA ALA A 82 31.81 0.72 -11.81
C ALA A 82 30.50 1.34 -11.26
N PRO A 83 29.55 0.53 -10.76
CA PRO A 83 28.37 1.02 -10.07
C PRO A 83 28.72 1.96 -8.91
N LEU A 84 27.87 2.96 -8.67
CA LEU A 84 28.04 3.92 -7.59
C LEU A 84 27.41 3.41 -6.30
N ASN A 85 28.01 3.75 -5.16
CA ASN A 85 27.44 3.47 -3.85
C ASN A 85 26.54 4.64 -3.41
N SER A 86 25.27 4.37 -3.11
CA SER A 86 24.32 5.36 -2.60
C SER A 86 24.63 5.87 -1.18
N GLU A 87 25.48 5.17 -0.43
CA GLU A 87 25.92 5.59 0.90
C GLU A 87 27.09 6.58 0.87
N ASP A 88 27.79 6.71 -0.26
CA ASP A 88 28.87 7.68 -0.41
C ASP A 88 28.27 9.07 -0.69
N PRO A 89 28.45 10.06 0.20
CA PRO A 89 27.90 11.40 0.02
C PRO A 89 28.33 12.09 -1.27
N VAL A 90 29.48 11.73 -1.85
CA VAL A 90 29.94 12.26 -3.14
C VAL A 90 28.97 11.89 -4.25
N ASN A 91 28.37 10.69 -4.20
CA ASN A 91 27.40 10.22 -5.18
C ASN A 91 26.00 10.83 -4.98
N LEU A 92 25.78 11.58 -3.90
CA LEU A 92 24.52 12.29 -3.67
C LEU A 92 24.53 13.70 -4.25
N ALA A 93 25.67 14.18 -4.76
CA ALA A 93 25.80 15.43 -5.48
C ALA A 93 25.87 15.20 -7.01
N PRO A 94 25.42 16.16 -7.83
CA PRO A 94 25.59 16.08 -9.28
C PRO A 94 27.08 16.04 -9.65
N SER A 95 27.49 15.02 -10.39
CA SER A 95 28.84 14.92 -10.98
C SER A 95 29.10 15.97 -12.07
N THR A 96 28.04 16.51 -12.66
CA THR A 96 28.06 17.55 -13.71
C THR A 96 26.80 18.41 -13.60
N ALA A 97 26.90 19.67 -14.03
CA ALA A 97 25.77 20.61 -14.02
C ALA A 97 24.60 20.13 -14.91
N SER A 98 23.38 20.40 -14.47
CA SER A 98 22.17 20.18 -15.29
C SER A 98 22.21 21.04 -16.56
N GLY A 99 21.80 20.47 -17.68
CA GLY A 99 21.83 21.09 -19.01
C GLY A 99 23.14 20.89 -19.77
N SER A 100 24.07 20.10 -19.23
CA SER A 100 25.36 19.82 -19.87
C SER A 100 25.20 19.03 -21.17
N LYS A 101 26.11 19.26 -22.11
CA LYS A 101 26.26 18.47 -23.33
C LYS A 101 27.08 17.21 -23.02
N TRP A 102 26.67 16.07 -23.54
CA TRP A 102 27.30 14.78 -23.25
C TRP A 102 27.37 13.89 -24.49
N ASP A 103 28.53 13.28 -24.71
CA ASP A 103 28.81 12.39 -25.86
C ASP A 103 28.69 10.90 -25.52
N GLY A 104 28.26 10.57 -24.30
CA GLY A 104 28.03 9.20 -23.87
C GLY A 104 29.24 8.48 -23.26
N LYS A 105 30.43 9.11 -23.21
CA LYS A 105 31.68 8.39 -22.87
C LYS A 105 32.15 8.52 -21.43
N SER A 106 31.66 9.51 -20.69
CA SER A 106 32.02 9.72 -19.29
C SER A 106 30.84 9.42 -18.38
N LEU A 107 31.11 8.98 -17.14
CA LEU A 107 30.08 8.84 -16.12
C LEU A 107 29.37 10.19 -15.90
N ILE A 108 28.04 10.14 -15.81
CA ILE A 108 27.19 11.24 -15.36
C ILE A 108 26.22 10.71 -14.31
N ASN A 109 26.16 11.38 -13.17
CA ASN A 109 25.18 11.20 -12.11
C ASN A 109 24.55 12.56 -11.79
N SER A 110 23.22 12.60 -11.71
CA SER A 110 22.43 13.77 -11.31
C SER A 110 22.63 14.17 -9.84
N GLY A 111 23.17 13.29 -9.01
CA GLY A 111 23.00 13.39 -7.56
C GLY A 111 21.54 13.11 -7.16
N MET A 112 21.25 13.30 -5.87
CA MET A 112 19.91 13.06 -5.33
C MET A 112 18.92 14.09 -5.86
N LEU A 113 17.91 13.62 -6.60
CA LEU A 113 16.75 14.39 -7.01
C LEU A 113 15.65 14.18 -5.98
N THR A 114 15.35 15.23 -5.20
CA THR A 114 14.17 15.23 -4.33
C THR A 114 12.89 15.36 -5.17
N PRO A 115 11.69 15.11 -4.61
CA PRO A 115 10.42 15.25 -5.33
C PRO A 115 10.34 16.54 -6.14
N THR A 116 9.88 16.44 -7.38
CA THR A 116 9.74 17.54 -8.37
C THR A 116 11.04 18.14 -8.92
N GLN A 117 12.22 17.71 -8.44
CA GLN A 117 13.49 18.21 -8.98
C GLN A 117 13.79 17.66 -10.38
N ASP A 118 14.52 18.48 -11.13
CA ASP A 118 14.84 18.24 -12.52
C ASP A 118 16.35 18.14 -12.76
N TYR A 119 16.76 17.21 -13.62
CA TYR A 119 18.10 17.13 -14.18
C TYR A 119 18.01 16.97 -15.70
N SER A 120 18.85 17.68 -16.46
CA SER A 120 18.78 17.60 -17.93
C SER A 120 20.15 17.38 -18.57
N ILE A 121 20.14 16.69 -19.72
CA ILE A 121 21.34 16.38 -20.50
C ILE A 121 21.00 16.61 -21.98
N THR A 122 21.91 17.25 -22.72
CA THR A 122 21.86 17.31 -24.18
C THR A 122 22.80 16.26 -24.77
N PHE A 123 22.25 15.34 -25.55
CA PHE A 123 23.00 14.21 -26.11
C PHE A 123 23.59 14.57 -27.46
N THR A 124 24.91 14.50 -27.62
CA THR A 124 25.60 14.98 -28.84
C THR A 124 26.05 13.88 -29.79
N THR A 125 25.80 12.61 -29.46
CA THR A 125 26.29 11.47 -30.25
C THR A 125 25.27 10.34 -30.21
N SER A 126 25.04 9.72 -31.37
CA SER A 126 24.17 8.55 -31.51
C SER A 126 24.67 7.37 -30.69
N GLY A 127 23.73 6.61 -30.14
CA GLY A 127 24.03 5.45 -29.29
C GLY A 127 22.85 5.07 -28.41
N ALA A 128 22.99 3.95 -27.70
CA ALA A 128 22.07 3.54 -26.66
C ALA A 128 22.75 3.70 -25.30
N PHE A 129 22.21 4.58 -24.46
CA PHE A 129 22.80 4.96 -23.19
C PHE A 129 21.91 4.44 -22.05
N PRO A 130 22.26 3.30 -21.44
CA PRO A 130 21.54 2.82 -20.26
C PRO A 130 21.85 3.71 -19.06
N TYR A 131 20.84 3.94 -18.24
CA TYR A 131 20.97 4.66 -16.98
C TYR A 131 20.14 3.98 -15.90
N TYR A 132 20.45 4.28 -14.64
CA TYR A 132 19.77 3.70 -13.50
C TYR A 132 19.70 4.66 -12.32
N CYS A 133 18.87 4.31 -11.33
CA CYS A 133 18.82 4.98 -10.04
C CYS A 133 19.72 4.24 -9.04
N ILE A 134 20.66 4.94 -8.38
CA ILE A 134 21.60 4.33 -7.44
C ILE A 134 20.93 3.89 -6.12
N VAL A 135 19.84 4.54 -5.70
CA VAL A 135 19.10 4.20 -4.47
C VAL A 135 18.07 3.09 -4.68
N HIS A 136 17.62 2.88 -5.92
CA HIS A 136 16.70 1.80 -6.30
C HIS A 136 17.30 1.07 -7.52
N PRO A 137 18.26 0.14 -7.32
CA PRO A 137 19.12 -0.37 -8.39
C PRO A 137 18.38 -1.11 -9.53
N LEU A 138 17.15 -1.55 -9.32
CA LEU A 138 16.32 -2.17 -10.37
C LEU A 138 15.63 -1.15 -11.29
N MET A 139 15.65 0.13 -10.94
CA MET A 139 15.18 1.23 -11.79
C MET A 139 16.17 1.48 -12.90
N THR A 140 15.91 0.95 -14.09
CA THR A 140 16.76 1.13 -15.26
C THR A 140 15.96 1.71 -16.42
N GLY A 141 16.59 2.59 -17.18
CA GLY A 141 16.07 3.07 -18.46
C GLY A 141 17.15 3.12 -19.54
N THR A 142 16.76 3.49 -20.75
CA THR A 142 17.70 3.70 -21.86
C THR A 142 17.29 4.91 -22.68
N VAL A 143 18.25 5.80 -22.94
CA VAL A 143 18.11 6.86 -23.96
C VAL A 143 18.74 6.34 -25.24
N VAL A 144 17.93 6.20 -26.29
CA VAL A 144 18.37 5.81 -27.64
C VAL A 144 18.46 7.07 -28.49
N VAL A 145 19.68 7.46 -28.84
CA VAL A 145 19.99 8.63 -29.64
C VAL A 145 20.29 8.19 -31.06
N LEU A 146 19.55 8.75 -32.02
CA LEU A 146 19.70 8.46 -33.43
C LEU A 146 20.19 9.69 -34.20
N PRO A 147 20.84 9.52 -35.37
CA PRO A 147 21.27 10.65 -36.18
C PRO A 147 20.09 11.54 -36.58
N VAL A 148 20.32 12.85 -36.68
CA VAL A 148 19.30 13.79 -37.16
C VAL A 148 18.73 13.32 -38.50
N GLY A 149 17.40 13.26 -38.60
CA GLY A 149 16.68 12.81 -39.80
C GLY A 149 16.33 11.31 -39.83
N ALA A 150 16.83 10.50 -38.88
CA ALA A 150 16.34 9.15 -38.68
C ALA A 150 14.87 9.15 -38.19
N SER A 151 14.10 8.13 -38.54
CA SER A 151 12.73 8.00 -38.04
C SER A 151 12.74 7.54 -36.58
N ILE A 152 12.02 8.27 -35.71
CA ILE A 152 11.78 7.92 -34.31
C ILE A 152 10.27 7.99 -34.01
N PRO A 153 9.77 7.27 -33.00
CA PRO A 153 8.40 7.45 -32.53
C PRO A 153 8.14 8.91 -32.14
N SER A 154 6.97 9.45 -32.48
CA SER A 154 6.61 10.83 -32.15
C SER A 154 6.46 11.03 -30.64
N LEU A 155 6.54 12.28 -30.18
CA LEU A 155 6.29 12.64 -28.78
C LEU A 155 4.97 12.07 -28.24
N ILE A 156 3.91 12.10 -29.06
CA ILE A 156 2.59 11.55 -28.68
C ILE A 156 2.68 10.03 -28.47
N GLN A 157 3.36 9.30 -29.37
CA GLN A 157 3.52 7.85 -29.26
C GLN A 157 4.33 7.46 -28.03
N GLN A 158 5.44 8.14 -27.77
CA GLN A 158 6.29 7.85 -26.59
C GLN A 158 5.58 8.21 -25.28
N THR A 159 4.81 9.30 -25.24
CA THR A 159 3.99 9.68 -24.08
C THR A 159 2.88 8.68 -23.82
N ALA A 160 2.20 8.19 -24.87
CA ALA A 160 1.18 7.16 -24.74
C ALA A 160 1.77 5.83 -24.23
N GLY A 161 2.93 5.44 -24.72
CA GLY A 161 3.67 4.27 -24.23
C GLY A 161 4.03 4.39 -22.75
N ALA A 162 4.59 5.53 -22.34
CA ALA A 162 4.92 5.79 -20.93
C ALA A 162 3.69 5.70 -20.01
N LYS A 163 2.54 6.19 -20.48
CA LYS A 163 1.28 6.11 -19.72
C LYS A 163 0.78 4.66 -19.60
N SER A 164 0.89 3.87 -20.67
CA SER A 164 0.54 2.44 -20.64
C SER A 164 1.40 1.68 -19.63
N ASP A 165 2.71 1.93 -19.62
CA ASP A 165 3.64 1.29 -18.67
C ASP A 165 3.28 1.63 -17.20
N GLU A 166 2.86 2.86 -16.93
CA GLU A 166 2.41 3.31 -15.61
C GLU A 166 1.10 2.62 -15.19
N GLU A 167 0.11 2.60 -16.08
CA GLU A 167 -1.18 1.94 -15.83
C GLU A 167 -1.00 0.43 -15.58
N ASP A 168 -0.12 -0.24 -16.33
CA ASP A 168 0.19 -1.65 -16.17
C ASP A 168 0.88 -1.97 -14.84
N LEU A 169 1.82 -1.12 -14.39
CA LEU A 169 2.47 -1.30 -13.08
C LEU A 169 1.49 -1.07 -11.93
N MET A 170 0.63 -0.05 -12.02
CA MET A 170 -0.42 0.18 -11.02
C MET A 170 -1.43 -0.97 -10.96
N ALA A 171 -1.81 -1.55 -12.10
CA ALA A 171 -2.69 -2.71 -12.14
C ALA A 171 -2.07 -3.92 -11.42
N GLN A 172 -0.76 -4.17 -11.62
CA GLN A 172 -0.03 -5.22 -10.92
C GLN A 172 0.05 -4.97 -9.41
N ALA A 173 0.34 -3.74 -8.99
CA ALA A 173 0.38 -3.37 -7.58
C ALA A 173 -0.99 -3.58 -6.90
N ASN A 174 -2.07 -3.15 -7.54
CA ASN A 174 -3.43 -3.33 -7.02
C ASN A 174 -3.81 -4.81 -6.89
N ALA A 175 -3.43 -5.64 -7.87
CA ALA A 175 -3.68 -7.08 -7.82
C ALA A 175 -2.92 -7.75 -6.67
N LEU A 176 -1.65 -7.38 -6.46
CA LEU A 176 -0.84 -7.91 -5.38
C LEU A 176 -1.37 -7.50 -4.00
N ASN A 177 -1.72 -6.22 -3.84
CA ASN A 177 -2.30 -5.72 -2.60
C ASN A 177 -3.58 -6.48 -2.23
N HIS A 178 -4.45 -6.76 -3.21
CA HIS A 178 -5.70 -7.47 -2.97
C HIS A 178 -5.49 -8.89 -2.42
N VAL A 179 -4.47 -9.60 -2.89
CA VAL A 179 -4.16 -10.97 -2.43
C VAL A 179 -3.71 -11.01 -0.98
N ASN A 180 -3.00 -9.97 -0.53
CA ASN A 180 -2.34 -9.95 0.77
C ASN A 180 -3.11 -9.11 1.82
N MET A 181 -4.38 -8.77 1.55
CA MET A 181 -5.22 -8.07 2.54
C MET A 181 -5.70 -8.99 3.67
N ASP A 182 -5.74 -10.30 3.45
CA ASP A 182 -6.22 -11.26 4.43
C ASP A 182 -5.11 -11.67 5.40
N ALA A 183 -5.45 -11.78 6.69
CA ALA A 183 -4.49 -12.23 7.68
C ALA A 183 -4.20 -13.74 7.50
N HIS A 184 -2.96 -14.07 7.18
CA HIS A 184 -2.47 -15.45 7.19
C HIS A 184 -2.00 -15.85 8.61
N TYR A 185 -2.25 -17.08 9.00
CA TYR A 185 -1.87 -17.56 10.33
C TYR A 185 -1.60 -19.07 10.38
N MET A 186 -0.85 -19.47 11.39
CA MET A 186 -0.51 -20.85 11.73
C MET A 186 -0.76 -21.09 13.21
N LYS A 187 -1.06 -22.33 13.59
CA LYS A 187 -1.17 -22.74 14.99
C LYS A 187 0.13 -23.39 15.45
N ASN A 188 0.72 -22.86 16.52
CA ASN A 188 1.90 -23.42 17.15
C ASN A 188 1.57 -24.66 17.97
N THR A 189 2.59 -25.46 18.32
CA THR A 189 2.44 -26.69 19.10
C THR A 189 1.93 -26.45 20.52
N ASP A 190 2.18 -25.28 21.09
CA ASP A 190 1.69 -24.86 22.42
C ASP A 190 0.25 -24.31 22.39
N GLY A 191 -0.37 -24.28 21.21
CA GLY A 191 -1.73 -23.79 21.01
C GLY A 191 -1.85 -22.31 20.71
N SER A 192 -0.78 -21.52 20.84
CA SER A 192 -0.75 -20.11 20.41
C SER A 192 -0.82 -20.00 18.89
N MET A 193 -1.20 -18.82 18.38
CA MET A 193 -1.23 -18.53 16.95
C MET A 193 0.00 -17.70 16.56
N MET A 194 0.52 -17.95 15.36
CA MET A 194 1.47 -17.07 14.68
C MET A 194 0.76 -16.46 13.47
N TYR A 195 0.68 -15.14 13.42
CA TYR A 195 0.13 -14.42 12.29
C TYR A 195 1.24 -13.88 11.41
N MET A 196 0.99 -13.81 10.10
CA MET A 196 1.93 -13.28 9.12
C MET A 196 1.44 -11.92 8.65
N VAL A 197 2.38 -10.98 8.54
CA VAL A 197 2.15 -9.63 8.02
C VAL A 197 3.26 -9.33 7.01
N ASP A 198 2.90 -8.84 5.83
CA ASP A 198 3.88 -8.32 4.89
C ASP A 198 4.24 -6.89 5.29
N ALA A 199 5.50 -6.69 5.66
CA ALA A 199 6.12 -5.39 5.84
C ALA A 199 6.67 -4.93 4.48
N GLY A 200 5.74 -4.55 3.60
CA GLY A 200 6.02 -4.17 2.24
C GLY A 200 6.12 -5.35 1.29
N MET A 201 5.75 -5.10 0.05
CA MET A 201 5.84 -6.05 -1.06
C MET A 201 6.21 -5.30 -2.33
N GLY A 202 6.62 -6.02 -3.36
CA GLY A 202 6.97 -5.38 -4.60
C GLY A 202 7.44 -6.36 -5.64
N SER A 203 7.48 -5.88 -6.86
CA SER A 203 8.06 -6.60 -7.98
C SER A 203 8.91 -5.63 -8.77
N ARG A 204 9.53 -6.10 -9.85
CA ARG A 204 10.36 -5.23 -10.68
C ARG A 204 9.53 -4.08 -11.26
N GLY A 205 9.78 -2.87 -10.77
CA GLY A 205 9.17 -1.64 -11.27
C GLY A 205 8.19 -0.97 -10.31
N PHE A 206 7.85 -1.61 -9.18
CA PHE A 206 7.03 -1.00 -8.14
C PHE A 206 7.24 -1.64 -6.76
N SER A 207 6.96 -0.84 -5.73
CA SER A 207 6.91 -1.23 -4.33
C SER A 207 5.58 -0.78 -3.74
N THR A 208 4.90 -1.65 -3.00
CA THR A 208 3.82 -1.25 -2.09
C THR A 208 4.41 -1.11 -0.69
N ASN A 209 4.51 0.13 -0.24
CA ASN A 209 5.09 0.51 1.04
C ASN A 209 3.98 0.60 2.10
N ALA A 210 3.42 -0.56 2.45
CA ALA A 210 2.33 -0.73 3.41
C ALA A 210 2.54 -1.95 4.31
N MET A 211 1.95 -1.92 5.50
CA MET A 211 1.81 -3.12 6.34
C MET A 211 0.54 -3.85 5.90
N MET A 212 0.63 -5.15 5.60
CA MET A 212 -0.48 -5.91 5.07
C MET A 212 -0.68 -7.24 5.82
N PRO A 213 -1.85 -7.43 6.48
CA PRO A 213 -2.91 -6.45 6.66
C PRO A 213 -2.46 -5.24 7.50
N GLU A 214 -3.11 -4.08 7.29
CA GLU A 214 -2.79 -2.84 8.02
C GLU A 214 -3.12 -2.94 9.51
N SER A 215 -4.17 -3.69 9.84
CA SER A 215 -4.57 -3.98 11.21
C SER A 215 -4.68 -5.48 11.41
N ILE A 216 -4.17 -5.98 12.54
CA ILE A 216 -4.28 -7.38 12.90
C ILE A 216 -4.78 -7.55 14.32
N TYR A 217 -5.73 -8.46 14.51
CA TYR A 217 -6.36 -8.72 15.79
C TYR A 217 -5.97 -10.09 16.33
N ILE A 218 -5.15 -10.11 17.38
CA ILE A 218 -4.54 -11.30 17.97
C ILE A 218 -4.95 -11.44 19.45
N ASN A 219 -4.61 -12.56 20.09
CA ASN A 219 -4.77 -12.74 21.53
C ASN A 219 -3.43 -12.61 22.26
N GLU A 220 -3.44 -12.25 23.54
CA GLU A 220 -2.26 -12.32 24.40
C GLU A 220 -1.64 -13.72 24.35
N GLY A 221 -0.32 -13.76 24.13
CA GLY A 221 0.47 -14.97 23.95
C GLY A 221 0.65 -15.37 22.48
N ASP A 222 -0.11 -14.79 21.55
CA ASP A 222 0.12 -14.98 20.12
C ASP A 222 1.35 -14.21 19.63
N SER A 223 1.85 -14.61 18.47
CA SER A 223 2.99 -13.96 17.83
C SER A 223 2.63 -13.42 16.45
N ILE A 224 3.35 -12.39 16.02
CA ILE A 224 3.34 -11.89 14.65
C ILE A 224 4.71 -12.10 14.05
N GLN A 225 4.75 -12.55 12.80
CA GLN A 225 5.91 -12.53 11.94
C GLN A 225 5.67 -11.52 10.83
N TRP A 226 6.51 -10.49 10.78
CA TRP A 226 6.59 -9.59 9.65
C TRP A 226 7.58 -10.13 8.64
N LEU A 227 7.21 -10.18 7.37
CA LEU A 227 8.07 -10.55 6.25
C LEU A 227 8.26 -9.33 5.35
N ASN A 228 9.50 -9.01 4.95
CA ASN A 228 9.70 -8.11 3.83
C ASN A 228 9.59 -8.90 2.52
N ASP A 229 8.41 -8.88 1.90
CA ASP A 229 8.18 -9.52 0.59
C ASP A 229 8.54 -8.60 -0.58
N ASN A 230 9.09 -7.41 -0.31
CA ASN A 230 9.68 -6.58 -1.36
C ASN A 230 11.02 -7.17 -1.82
N GLN A 231 11.23 -7.21 -3.13
CA GLN A 231 12.41 -7.83 -3.75
C GLN A 231 13.69 -7.00 -3.62
N TYR A 232 13.61 -5.71 -3.26
CA TYR A 232 14.78 -4.83 -3.21
C TYR A 232 14.68 -3.70 -2.18
N GLU A 233 13.49 -3.18 -1.86
CA GLU A 233 13.36 -2.13 -0.85
C GLU A 233 13.44 -2.72 0.56
N PRO A 234 14.27 -2.16 1.45
CA PRO A 234 14.31 -2.57 2.83
C PRO A 234 13.12 -2.04 3.61
N HIS A 235 12.74 -2.76 4.66
CA HIS A 235 11.66 -2.38 5.56
C HIS A 235 12.04 -2.56 7.03
N PHE A 236 11.26 -1.91 7.89
CA PHE A 236 11.48 -1.91 9.34
C PHE A 236 10.14 -2.08 10.05
N VAL A 237 10.16 -2.74 11.19
CA VAL A 237 9.05 -2.79 12.15
C VAL A 237 9.54 -2.12 13.42
N THR A 238 8.98 -0.95 13.71
CA THR A 238 9.39 -0.13 14.85
C THR A 238 8.22 0.17 15.76
N PHE A 239 8.32 -0.22 17.03
CA PHE A 239 7.38 0.17 18.09
C PHE A 239 8.05 1.17 19.04
N ASN A 240 7.27 2.13 19.53
CA ASN A 240 7.67 3.07 20.59
C ASN A 240 9.02 3.76 20.34
N LYS A 241 9.24 4.28 19.12
CA LYS A 241 10.45 5.06 18.80
C LYS A 241 10.52 6.29 19.73
N PRO A 242 11.62 6.50 20.47
CA PRO A 242 11.80 7.73 21.24
C PRO A 242 11.74 8.97 20.35
N ASP A 243 11.18 10.07 20.86
CA ASP A 243 11.01 11.32 20.10
C ASP A 243 12.36 11.94 19.71
N ASP A 244 13.37 11.82 20.57
CA ASP A 244 14.73 12.32 20.36
C ASP A 244 15.58 11.42 19.45
N LEU A 245 15.06 10.24 19.07
CA LEU A 245 15.74 9.30 18.20
C LEU A 245 15.33 9.52 16.74
N ASN A 246 16.23 10.12 15.95
CA ASN A 246 16.06 10.32 14.52
C ASN A 246 16.43 9.06 13.72
N PHE A 247 15.62 8.74 12.71
CA PHE A 247 15.84 7.58 11.84
C PHE A 247 17.06 7.74 10.92
N PHE A 248 17.26 8.95 10.39
CA PHE A 248 18.46 9.33 9.66
C PHE A 248 19.37 10.20 10.53
N THR A 249 20.68 10.05 10.33
CA THR A 249 21.70 10.96 10.86
C THR A 249 21.60 12.33 10.16
N PRO A 250 22.18 13.41 10.73
CA PRO A 250 22.24 14.71 10.06
C PRO A 250 22.93 14.68 8.69
N GLN A 251 23.78 13.67 8.45
CA GLN A 251 24.48 13.45 7.18
C GLN A 251 23.66 12.65 6.16
N GLY A 252 22.45 12.21 6.52
CA GLY A 252 21.53 11.48 5.64
C GLY A 252 21.71 9.96 5.65
N SER A 253 22.74 9.42 6.31
CA SER A 253 22.91 7.97 6.50
C SER A 253 21.91 7.43 7.53
N PHE A 254 21.60 6.13 7.45
CA PHE A 254 20.80 5.47 8.48
C PHE A 254 21.43 5.62 9.88
N ASN A 255 20.60 5.77 10.89
CA ASN A 255 21.05 5.70 12.28
C ASN A 255 21.26 4.23 12.68
N ASP A 256 22.47 3.89 13.15
CA ASP A 256 22.89 2.54 13.53
C ASP A 256 21.94 1.85 14.52
N LYS A 257 21.24 2.62 15.36
CA LYS A 257 20.25 2.08 16.30
C LYS A 257 19.06 1.40 15.62
N PHE A 258 18.78 1.71 14.35
CA PHE A 258 17.73 1.06 13.57
C PHE A 258 18.25 -0.10 12.72
N MET A 259 19.56 -0.19 12.51
CA MET A 259 20.13 -1.16 11.56
C MET A 259 20.17 -2.58 12.11
N VAL A 260 20.19 -2.73 13.43
CA VAL A 260 20.16 -4.03 14.11
C VAL A 260 18.89 -4.18 14.96
N PRO A 261 18.44 -5.42 15.24
CA PRO A 261 17.31 -5.65 16.11
C PRO A 261 17.53 -5.03 17.51
N SER A 262 16.50 -4.38 18.03
CA SER A 262 16.44 -3.84 19.40
C SER A 262 15.19 -4.35 20.10
N GLY A 263 15.31 -4.62 21.40
CA GLY A 263 14.26 -5.23 22.22
C GLY A 263 14.49 -6.73 22.44
N GLY A 264 13.44 -7.42 22.88
CA GLY A 264 13.42 -8.87 23.07
C GLY A 264 12.51 -9.57 22.07
N ALA A 265 12.26 -10.87 22.28
CA ALA A 265 11.28 -11.63 21.49
C ALA A 265 9.83 -11.44 21.97
N LYS A 266 9.63 -10.80 23.13
CA LYS A 266 8.34 -10.58 23.76
C LYS A 266 8.09 -9.09 23.91
N PHE A 267 6.89 -8.66 23.57
CA PHE A 267 6.47 -7.27 23.63
C PHE A 267 5.22 -7.14 24.51
N ASP A 268 5.32 -6.32 25.56
CA ASP A 268 4.25 -6.05 26.52
C ASP A 268 3.57 -4.68 26.29
N GLY A 269 3.88 -4.03 25.15
CA GLY A 269 3.43 -2.69 24.85
C GLY A 269 4.42 -1.59 25.22
N THR A 270 5.49 -1.90 25.93
CA THR A 270 6.45 -0.90 26.42
C THR A 270 7.85 -1.09 25.84
N GLY A 271 8.65 -0.01 25.90
CA GLY A 271 10.04 -0.01 25.43
C GLY A 271 10.17 0.08 23.91
N PHE A 272 11.36 0.50 23.47
CA PHE A 272 11.71 0.64 22.05
C PHE A 272 12.04 -0.72 21.42
N PHE A 273 11.24 -1.14 20.45
CA PHE A 273 11.47 -2.35 19.67
C PHE A 273 11.66 -1.99 18.21
N ASN A 274 12.67 -2.60 17.59
CA ASN A 274 12.99 -2.38 16.19
C ASN A 274 13.49 -3.70 15.58
N SER A 275 13.03 -4.01 14.37
CA SER A 275 13.40 -5.24 13.65
C SER A 275 14.86 -5.31 13.22
N GLY A 276 15.58 -4.19 13.19
CA GLY A 276 16.73 -4.04 12.31
C GLY A 276 16.28 -3.81 10.86
N ILE A 277 17.24 -3.60 9.96
CA ILE A 277 16.94 -3.55 8.53
C ILE A 277 16.47 -4.93 8.04
N MET A 278 15.23 -5.01 7.56
CA MET A 278 14.73 -6.21 6.88
C MET A 278 14.95 -6.04 5.39
N LEU A 279 16.00 -6.68 4.86
CA LEU A 279 16.18 -6.82 3.41
C LEU A 279 15.16 -7.83 2.83
N ALA A 280 15.14 -7.96 1.51
CA ALA A 280 14.25 -8.90 0.82
C ALA A 280 14.24 -10.29 1.49
N GLN A 281 13.04 -10.81 1.73
CA GLN A 281 12.78 -12.12 2.34
C GLN A 281 13.31 -12.28 3.79
N LYS A 282 13.69 -11.19 4.45
CA LYS A 282 13.97 -11.20 5.89
C LYS A 282 12.69 -11.00 6.69
N SER A 283 12.64 -11.64 7.84
CA SER A 283 11.51 -11.59 8.74
C SER A 283 11.89 -11.17 10.15
N TYR A 284 10.94 -10.58 10.86
CA TYR A 284 11.03 -10.24 12.28
C TYR A 284 9.83 -10.82 13.00
N SER A 285 9.98 -11.24 14.26
CA SER A 285 8.88 -11.85 15.00
C SER A 285 8.81 -11.39 16.44
N LEU A 286 7.60 -11.15 16.94
CA LEU A 286 7.33 -10.78 18.32
C LEU A 286 6.13 -11.55 18.87
N THR A 287 6.24 -12.00 20.12
CA THR A 287 5.11 -12.50 20.91
C THR A 287 4.55 -11.37 21.75
N PHE A 288 3.24 -11.13 21.66
CA PHE A 288 2.57 -10.09 22.43
C PHE A 288 2.09 -10.63 23.76
N THR A 289 2.48 -10.01 24.87
CA THR A 289 2.21 -10.53 26.21
C THR A 289 1.20 -9.73 27.01
N GLN A 290 0.69 -8.64 26.45
CA GLN A 290 -0.24 -7.74 27.11
C GLN A 290 -1.31 -7.29 26.12
N ALA A 291 -2.55 -7.26 26.58
CA ALA A 291 -3.70 -6.76 25.84
C ALA A 291 -3.58 -5.24 25.67
N GLY A 292 -3.99 -4.75 24.51
CA GLY A 292 -3.86 -3.36 24.15
C GLY A 292 -3.90 -3.15 22.64
N THR A 293 -3.78 -1.89 22.23
CA THR A 293 -3.64 -1.51 20.82
C THR A 293 -2.29 -0.86 20.64
N TYR A 294 -1.49 -1.39 19.71
CA TYR A 294 -0.12 -0.99 19.48
C TYR A 294 0.08 -0.60 18.02
N VAL A 295 0.66 0.58 17.81
CA VAL A 295 0.99 1.08 16.46
C VAL A 295 2.48 0.89 16.22
N TYR A 296 2.83 0.47 15.02
CA TYR A 296 4.21 0.36 14.56
C TYR A 296 4.37 0.96 13.18
N GLU A 297 5.59 1.38 12.86
CA GLU A 297 5.89 2.15 11.65
C GLU A 297 7.19 1.70 11.00
N CYS A 298 7.22 1.76 9.66
CA CYS A 298 8.46 1.78 8.89
C CYS A 298 8.85 3.23 8.62
N TYR A 299 9.80 3.77 9.39
CA TYR A 299 10.19 5.18 9.29
C TYR A 299 10.89 5.54 7.97
N LEU A 300 11.45 4.57 7.26
CA LEU A 300 12.01 4.77 5.92
C LEU A 300 10.93 5.23 4.92
N HIS A 301 9.74 4.65 5.01
CA HIS A 301 8.60 4.96 4.13
C HIS A 301 7.49 5.71 4.86
N SER A 302 7.85 6.53 5.85
CA SER A 302 6.92 7.37 6.62
C SER A 302 6.15 8.38 5.75
N GLY A 303 6.76 8.84 4.65
CA GLY A 303 6.10 9.69 3.65
C GLY A 303 4.90 9.02 2.96
N SER A 304 4.94 7.70 2.81
CA SER A 304 3.85 6.86 2.30
C SER A 304 2.94 6.33 3.42
N LYS A 305 3.17 6.76 4.68
CA LYS A 305 2.44 6.35 5.89
C LYS A 305 2.41 4.83 6.08
N MET A 306 3.56 4.18 5.93
CA MET A 306 3.69 2.74 6.16
C MET A 306 3.59 2.40 7.66
N VAL A 307 2.34 2.31 8.13
CA VAL A 307 1.95 2.12 9.52
C VAL A 307 1.11 0.85 9.63
N GLY A 308 1.29 0.11 10.71
CA GLY A 308 0.43 -1.01 11.05
C GLY A 308 -0.08 -0.92 12.49
N THR A 309 -1.20 -1.58 12.75
CA THR A 309 -1.83 -1.65 14.06
C THR A 309 -1.96 -3.11 14.50
N VAL A 310 -1.53 -3.40 15.72
CA VAL A 310 -1.78 -4.67 16.39
C VAL A 310 -2.78 -4.43 17.50
N VAL A 311 -3.92 -5.10 17.42
CA VAL A 311 -4.89 -5.15 18.51
C VAL A 311 -4.71 -6.49 19.21
N VAL A 312 -4.54 -6.47 20.53
CA VAL A 312 -4.31 -7.66 21.36
C VAL A 312 -5.47 -7.80 22.34
N ALA A 313 -6.28 -8.84 22.16
CA ALA A 313 -7.31 -9.22 23.13
C ALA A 313 -6.68 -9.96 24.33
N PRO A 314 -7.31 -9.90 25.52
CA PRO A 314 -6.90 -10.72 26.65
C PRO A 314 -6.84 -12.21 26.32
N LYS A 315 -6.00 -12.94 27.05
CA LYS A 315 -5.81 -14.37 26.82
C LYS A 315 -7.10 -15.15 27.03
N GLY A 316 -7.53 -15.86 26.00
CA GLY A 316 -8.72 -16.73 26.02
C GLY A 316 -10.04 -16.02 25.72
N ASP A 317 -10.01 -14.71 25.48
CA ASP A 317 -11.20 -13.96 25.04
C ASP A 317 -11.55 -14.29 23.59
N VAL A 318 -12.86 -14.30 23.32
CA VAL A 318 -13.36 -14.28 21.95
C VAL A 318 -13.13 -12.89 21.38
N LYS A 319 -12.47 -12.81 20.23
CA LYS A 319 -12.25 -11.58 19.50
C LYS A 319 -13.51 -11.18 18.75
N LEU A 320 -13.86 -9.91 18.83
CA LEU A 320 -14.99 -9.34 18.11
C LEU A 320 -14.54 -8.35 17.05
N GLU A 321 -15.04 -8.49 15.83
CA GLU A 321 -14.87 -7.51 14.77
C GLU A 321 -16.22 -7.11 14.21
N VAL A 322 -16.45 -5.81 14.02
CA VAL A 322 -17.67 -5.28 13.40
C VAL A 322 -17.27 -4.35 12.26
N ASN A 323 -17.77 -4.61 11.05
CA ASN A 323 -17.47 -3.84 9.84
C ASN A 323 -15.95 -3.65 9.61
N GLY A 324 -15.17 -4.72 9.83
CA GLY A 324 -13.70 -4.70 9.68
C GLY A 324 -12.94 -4.05 10.85
N LYS A 325 -13.63 -3.67 11.94
CA LYS A 325 -13.01 -2.99 13.09
C LYS A 325 -13.00 -3.87 14.34
N PRO A 326 -11.83 -4.13 14.95
CA PRO A 326 -11.74 -4.80 16.24
C PRO A 326 -12.51 -4.06 17.33
N ILE A 327 -13.28 -4.79 18.13
CA ILE A 327 -14.03 -4.30 19.28
C ILE A 327 -13.41 -4.89 20.55
N THR A 328 -12.59 -4.10 21.24
CA THR A 328 -11.89 -4.53 22.47
C THR A 328 -12.61 -4.14 23.75
N ALA A 329 -13.56 -3.19 23.68
CA ALA A 329 -14.31 -2.72 24.84
C ALA A 329 -15.32 -3.75 25.35
N ALA A 330 -15.81 -4.62 24.47
CA ALA A 330 -16.80 -5.64 24.81
C ALA A 330 -16.12 -6.97 25.09
N SER A 331 -16.20 -7.44 26.33
CA SER A 331 -15.80 -8.80 26.66
C SER A 331 -16.74 -9.78 25.94
N ALA A 332 -16.16 -10.76 25.26
CA ALA A 332 -16.90 -11.81 24.59
C ALA A 332 -16.40 -13.20 24.97
N LYS A 333 -17.35 -14.12 25.06
CA LYS A 333 -17.10 -15.51 25.45
C LYS A 333 -17.95 -16.46 24.64
N LEU A 334 -17.44 -17.68 24.45
CA LEU A 334 -18.24 -18.75 23.88
C LEU A 334 -19.10 -19.38 24.99
N TYR A 335 -20.41 -19.37 24.81
CA TYR A 335 -21.36 -19.99 25.73
C TYR A 335 -22.37 -20.84 24.96
N LYS A 336 -22.49 -22.12 25.31
CA LYS A 336 -23.35 -23.10 24.62
C LYS A 336 -23.18 -23.08 23.09
N ASN A 337 -21.94 -22.93 22.61
CA ASN A 337 -21.60 -22.86 21.18
C ASN A 337 -22.10 -21.59 20.45
N HIS A 338 -22.35 -20.52 21.19
CA HIS A 338 -22.73 -19.20 20.68
C HIS A 338 -21.82 -18.11 21.26
N VAL A 339 -21.58 -17.06 20.51
CA VAL A 339 -20.74 -15.95 20.97
C VAL A 339 -21.57 -14.95 21.73
N TYR A 340 -21.30 -14.82 23.02
CA TYR A 340 -21.97 -13.88 23.90
C TYR A 340 -21.06 -12.69 24.19
N ALA A 341 -21.57 -11.48 23.98
CA ALA A 341 -20.85 -10.24 24.29
C ALA A 341 -21.61 -9.38 25.30
N ALA A 342 -20.88 -8.63 26.11
CA ALA A 342 -21.46 -7.64 27.01
C ALA A 342 -22.21 -6.57 26.20
N ILE A 343 -23.50 -6.40 26.51
CA ILE A 343 -24.43 -5.60 25.68
C ILE A 343 -24.00 -4.13 25.61
N ILE A 344 -23.74 -3.51 26.77
CA ILE A 344 -23.45 -2.07 26.85
C ILE A 344 -22.21 -1.68 26.03
N PRO A 345 -21.01 -2.23 26.32
CA PRO A 345 -19.81 -1.82 25.60
C PRO A 345 -19.87 -2.17 24.11
N LEU A 346 -20.57 -3.24 23.72
CA LEU A 346 -20.77 -3.57 22.31
C LEU A 346 -21.61 -2.50 21.61
N VAL A 347 -22.77 -2.15 22.19
CA VAL A 347 -23.70 -1.17 21.61
C VAL A 347 -23.01 0.18 21.48
N GLU A 348 -22.32 0.62 22.52
CA GLU A 348 -21.56 1.88 22.49
C GLU A 348 -20.46 1.84 21.43
N ALA A 349 -19.70 0.74 21.33
CA ALA A 349 -18.60 0.61 20.38
C ALA A 349 -19.05 0.63 18.91
N ILE A 350 -20.28 0.21 18.62
CA ILE A 350 -20.86 0.27 17.27
C ILE A 350 -21.77 1.49 17.06
N GLY A 351 -21.74 2.47 17.98
CA GLY A 351 -22.40 3.77 17.83
C GLY A 351 -23.90 3.79 18.17
N GLY A 352 -24.38 2.82 18.94
CA GLY A 352 -25.74 2.83 19.49
C GLY A 352 -25.81 3.46 20.88
N THR A 353 -27.03 3.64 21.37
CA THR A 353 -27.32 4.00 22.76
C THR A 353 -27.99 2.83 23.47
N VAL A 354 -27.74 2.71 24.77
CA VAL A 354 -28.28 1.66 25.61
C VAL A 354 -28.72 2.25 26.95
N GLU A 355 -29.91 1.90 27.40
CA GLU A 355 -30.43 2.32 28.69
C GLU A 355 -31.34 1.26 29.32
N TRP A 356 -31.47 1.30 30.63
CA TRP A 356 -32.48 0.52 31.34
C TRP A 356 -33.78 1.32 31.42
N ASN A 357 -34.86 0.79 30.86
CA ASN A 357 -36.19 1.39 30.96
C ASN A 357 -36.99 0.73 32.09
N ASN A 358 -37.27 1.50 33.16
CA ASN A 358 -37.98 1.02 34.35
C ASN A 358 -39.45 0.65 34.08
N GLU A 359 -40.12 1.34 33.16
CA GLU A 359 -41.54 1.10 32.85
C GLU A 359 -41.74 -0.23 32.12
N LEU A 360 -40.83 -0.54 31.19
CA LEU A 360 -40.84 -1.79 30.44
C LEU A 360 -40.16 -2.93 31.19
N GLY A 361 -39.28 -2.62 32.15
CA GLY A 361 -38.40 -3.59 32.80
C GLY A 361 -37.49 -4.27 31.77
N ALA A 362 -36.90 -3.49 30.88
CA ALA A 362 -36.11 -3.96 29.75
C ALA A 362 -34.93 -3.04 29.44
N VAL A 363 -33.90 -3.61 28.82
CA VAL A 363 -32.80 -2.86 28.22
C VAL A 363 -33.25 -2.37 26.85
N VAL A 364 -33.24 -1.06 26.65
CA VAL A 364 -33.57 -0.40 25.38
C VAL A 364 -32.27 -0.06 24.68
N ILE A 365 -32.16 -0.48 23.42
CA ILE A 365 -31.02 -0.27 22.55
C ILE A 365 -31.52 0.49 21.32
N ASN A 366 -30.82 1.55 20.94
CA ASN A 366 -31.16 2.31 19.75
C ASN A 366 -29.93 2.55 18.88
N PHE A 367 -30.10 2.34 17.57
CA PHE A 367 -29.14 2.69 16.54
C PHE A 367 -29.78 3.73 15.61
N GLY A 368 -29.01 4.73 15.18
CA GLY A 368 -29.48 5.75 14.22
C GLY A 368 -30.49 6.76 14.75
N GLY A 369 -30.63 6.89 16.07
CA GLY A 369 -31.55 7.83 16.73
C GLY A 369 -32.54 7.14 17.67
N THR A 370 -33.42 7.90 18.30
CA THR A 370 -34.48 7.38 19.17
C THR A 370 -35.64 6.78 18.38
N HIS A 371 -36.20 5.68 18.89
CA HIS A 371 -37.34 4.98 18.29
C HIS A 371 -38.52 4.90 19.27
N ASP A 372 -39.74 4.83 18.74
CA ASP A 372 -40.95 4.66 19.56
C ASP A 372 -40.93 3.32 20.29
N LEU A 373 -41.21 3.35 21.59
CA LEU A 373 -41.20 2.16 22.43
C LEU A 373 -42.53 1.40 22.38
N PRO A 374 -42.51 0.07 22.49
CA PRO A 374 -43.74 -0.72 22.54
C PRO A 374 -44.50 -0.44 23.83
N ALA A 375 -45.82 -0.29 23.74
CA ALA A 375 -46.66 -0.01 24.91
C ALA A 375 -46.63 -1.12 25.97
N LYS A 376 -46.38 -2.37 25.55
CA LYS A 376 -46.22 -3.54 26.42
C LYS A 376 -45.28 -4.55 25.79
N LEU A 377 -44.51 -5.25 26.64
CA LEU A 377 -43.67 -6.36 26.23
C LEU A 377 -44.40 -7.70 26.37
N GLN A 378 -44.19 -8.58 25.41
CA GLN A 378 -44.49 -10.00 25.50
C GLN A 378 -43.64 -10.66 26.60
N PRO A 379 -44.17 -11.70 27.28
CA PRO A 379 -43.37 -12.50 28.21
C PRO A 379 -42.16 -13.12 27.51
N ALA A 380 -40.97 -12.94 28.09
CA ALA A 380 -39.72 -13.54 27.64
C ALA A 380 -38.86 -13.90 28.87
N PRO A 381 -38.14 -15.03 28.85
CA PRO A 381 -37.19 -15.38 29.90
C PRO A 381 -35.94 -14.49 29.84
N GLY A 382 -35.27 -14.34 30.98
CA GLY A 382 -34.03 -13.55 31.09
C GLY A 382 -34.23 -12.03 30.98
N VAL A 383 -33.16 -11.33 30.59
CA VAL A 383 -33.18 -9.87 30.39
C VAL A 383 -33.97 -9.55 29.11
N LYS A 384 -35.00 -8.73 29.22
CA LYS A 384 -35.77 -8.26 28.07
C LYS A 384 -35.00 -7.19 27.33
N LEU A 385 -34.97 -7.30 26.00
CA LEU A 385 -34.31 -6.35 25.11
C LEU A 385 -35.35 -5.71 24.20
N VAL A 386 -35.23 -4.40 23.99
CA VAL A 386 -35.96 -3.65 22.97
C VAL A 386 -34.92 -3.00 22.08
N ILE A 387 -34.92 -3.31 20.79
CA ILE A 387 -33.93 -2.80 19.84
C ILE A 387 -34.68 -2.02 18.77
N ASN A 388 -34.34 -0.74 18.59
CA ASN A 388 -35.01 0.17 17.65
C ASN A 388 -36.54 0.12 17.75
N GLY A 389 -37.07 0.20 18.98
CA GLY A 389 -38.51 0.21 19.24
C GLY A 389 -39.22 -1.16 19.13
N GLN A 390 -38.49 -2.23 18.82
CA GLN A 390 -39.06 -3.58 18.72
C GLN A 390 -38.54 -4.46 19.85
N GLN A 391 -39.45 -5.17 20.54
CA GLN A 391 -39.01 -6.18 21.50
C GLN A 391 -38.25 -7.28 20.77
N PHE A 392 -37.02 -7.50 21.20
CA PHE A 392 -36.20 -8.57 20.72
C PHE A 392 -36.58 -9.89 21.40
N MET A 393 -36.96 -10.86 20.57
CA MET A 393 -37.28 -12.21 20.99
C MET A 393 -36.12 -13.11 20.56
N SER A 394 -35.20 -13.33 21.48
CA SER A 394 -34.02 -14.15 21.25
C SER A 394 -34.38 -15.63 21.35
N VAL A 395 -33.84 -16.47 20.46
CA VAL A 395 -33.85 -17.93 20.66
C VAL A 395 -32.83 -18.29 21.74
N LEU A 396 -31.77 -17.48 21.86
CA LEU A 396 -30.70 -17.63 22.83
C LEU A 396 -30.88 -16.62 23.97
N GLU A 397 -31.33 -17.09 25.13
CA GLU A 397 -31.64 -16.22 26.25
C GLU A 397 -30.45 -15.33 26.65
N PRO A 398 -30.64 -14.00 26.77
CA PRO A 398 -29.64 -13.11 27.36
C PRO A 398 -29.27 -13.55 28.78
N GLN A 399 -27.99 -13.51 29.11
CA GLN A 399 -27.44 -14.02 30.37
C GLN A 399 -26.90 -12.88 31.22
N MET A 400 -27.08 -12.99 32.54
CA MET A 400 -26.37 -12.13 33.49
C MET A 400 -25.10 -12.85 33.94
N ILE A 401 -23.94 -12.25 33.68
CA ILE A 401 -22.64 -12.80 34.09
C ILE A 401 -21.84 -11.68 34.73
N ASP A 402 -21.41 -11.90 35.97
CA ASP A 402 -20.63 -10.94 36.78
C ASP A 402 -21.27 -9.54 36.87
N GLY A 403 -22.61 -9.48 36.92
CA GLY A 403 -23.36 -8.22 36.99
C GLY A 403 -23.59 -7.51 35.66
N HIS A 404 -23.10 -8.06 34.55
CA HIS A 404 -23.31 -7.52 33.20
C HIS A 404 -24.27 -8.39 32.39
N GLY A 405 -25.12 -7.75 31.59
CA GLY A 405 -25.97 -8.43 30.61
C GLY A 405 -25.17 -8.82 29.36
N TYR A 406 -25.29 -10.07 28.96
CA TYR A 406 -24.70 -10.62 27.74
C TYR A 406 -25.78 -11.10 26.80
N VAL A 407 -25.57 -10.93 25.50
CA VAL A 407 -26.47 -11.40 24.45
C VAL A 407 -25.70 -12.18 23.40
N ALA A 408 -26.36 -13.16 22.78
CA ALA A 408 -25.83 -13.86 21.63
C ALA A 408 -25.71 -12.89 20.45
N LEU A 409 -24.50 -12.74 19.91
CA LEU A 409 -24.22 -11.79 18.84
C LEU A 409 -24.90 -12.18 17.53
N GLU A 410 -25.07 -13.48 17.29
CA GLU A 410 -25.69 -14.02 16.08
C GLU A 410 -27.10 -13.47 15.88
N ASP A 411 -27.90 -13.43 16.97
CA ASP A 411 -29.28 -12.96 16.93
C ASP A 411 -29.34 -11.43 16.79
N ILE A 412 -28.41 -10.69 17.42
CA ILE A 412 -28.30 -9.23 17.29
C ILE A 412 -27.92 -8.84 15.85
N VAL A 413 -26.90 -9.48 15.27
CA VAL A 413 -26.45 -9.20 13.91
C VAL A 413 -27.57 -9.51 12.91
N SER A 414 -28.26 -10.63 13.09
CA SER A 414 -29.40 -11.01 12.25
C SER A 414 -30.54 -9.98 12.32
N LEU A 415 -30.84 -9.48 13.52
CA LEU A 415 -31.86 -8.44 13.71
C LEU A 415 -31.50 -7.13 13.01
N LEU A 416 -30.22 -6.75 13.04
CA LEU A 416 -29.72 -5.56 12.34
C LEU A 416 -29.61 -5.76 10.82
N GLY A 417 -30.09 -6.89 10.29
CA GLY A 417 -30.02 -7.21 8.87
C GLY A 417 -28.60 -7.40 8.36
N GLY A 418 -27.69 -7.76 9.27
CA GLY A 418 -26.28 -8.01 9.01
C GLY A 418 -25.96 -9.46 8.68
N SER A 419 -24.67 -9.74 8.54
CA SER A 419 -24.11 -11.08 8.39
C SER A 419 -22.95 -11.26 9.36
N TYR A 420 -22.60 -12.49 9.70
CA TYR A 420 -21.45 -12.78 10.54
C TYR A 420 -20.71 -14.04 10.08
N SER A 421 -19.49 -14.19 10.61
CA SER A 421 -18.67 -15.38 10.47
C SER A 421 -18.00 -15.71 11.81
N TRP A 422 -17.74 -17.00 12.03
CA TRP A 422 -17.01 -17.51 13.19
C TRP A 422 -15.77 -18.27 12.72
N ASN A 423 -14.60 -17.82 13.18
CA ASN A 423 -13.35 -18.54 13.00
C ASN A 423 -12.95 -19.21 14.32
N ALA A 424 -13.17 -20.52 14.40
CA ALA A 424 -12.87 -21.32 15.58
C ALA A 424 -11.36 -21.40 15.91
N ALA A 425 -10.48 -21.27 14.91
CA ALA A 425 -9.04 -21.38 15.10
C ALA A 425 -8.48 -20.14 15.80
N THR A 426 -8.94 -18.95 15.39
CA THR A 426 -8.50 -17.67 15.94
C THR A 426 -9.45 -17.10 16.99
N GLN A 427 -10.54 -17.82 17.29
CA GLN A 427 -11.64 -17.37 18.15
C GLN A 427 -12.18 -15.97 17.76
N LEU A 428 -12.29 -15.71 16.46
CA LEU A 428 -12.77 -14.43 15.92
C LEU A 428 -14.22 -14.54 15.48
N PHE A 429 -15.08 -13.71 16.04
CA PHE A 429 -16.42 -13.44 15.54
C PHE A 429 -16.41 -12.12 14.77
N ALA A 430 -16.59 -12.20 13.45
CA ALA A 430 -16.61 -11.02 12.57
C ALA A 430 -18.03 -10.79 12.04
N ALA A 431 -18.58 -9.61 12.29
CA ALA A 431 -19.91 -9.20 11.87
C ALA A 431 -19.85 -8.03 10.89
N THR A 432 -20.81 -8.00 9.96
CA THR A 432 -21.09 -6.86 9.09
C THR A 432 -22.52 -6.41 9.35
N VAL A 433 -22.71 -5.16 9.76
CA VAL A 433 -24.02 -4.56 10.07
C VAL A 433 -24.20 -3.27 9.26
N LYS A 434 -25.44 -2.97 8.87
CA LYS A 434 -25.78 -1.86 7.97
C LYS A 434 -25.88 -0.50 8.67
#